data_AF-A0A376MLU6-F1
#
_entry.id   AF-A0A376MLU6-F1
#
_cell.length_a   1.000
_cell.length_b   1.000
_cell.length_c   1.000
_cell.angle_alpha   90.00
_cell.angle_beta   90.00
_cell.angle_gamma   90.00
#
_symmetry.space_group_name_H-M   'P 1'
#
loop_
_entity.id
_entity.type
_entity.pdbx_description
1 polymer ?
#
loop_
_entity_poly.entity_id
_entity_poly.type
_entity_poly.pdbx_seq_one_letter_code
_entity_poly.pdbx_strand_id
1 'polypeptide(L)' 'MTKQTGLTHRTVKGEPAEQWQYDERGWLTGISHLSEGHRVTVHYGYDEKGRLTGERQTVHHPET' A
#
# COMPACT_ATOMS: atom_id res chain seq x y z
N MET A 1 21.52 1.01 7.05
CA MET A 1 20.66 2.22 7.10
C MET A 1 19.25 1.77 6.79
N THR A 2 18.38 1.67 7.79
CA THR A 2 16.99 1.25 7.62
C THR A 2 16.23 2.43 7.02
N LYS A 3 16.00 2.37 5.71
CA LYS A 3 15.36 3.44 4.95
C LYS A 3 13.85 3.35 5.21
N GLN A 4 13.37 4.15 6.17
CA GLN A 4 11.96 4.19 6.57
C GLN A 4 11.18 4.94 5.49
N THR A 5 10.50 4.17 4.64
CA THR A 5 9.53 4.63 3.65
C THR A 5 8.31 5.23 4.34
N GLY A 6 7.72 6.27 3.75
CA GLY A 6 6.62 7.01 4.37
C GLY A 6 5.32 6.20 4.36
N LEU A 7 4.68 6.04 5.52
CA LEU A 7 3.39 5.38 5.66
C LEU A 7 2.33 6.41 6.07
N THR A 8 1.34 6.62 5.22
CA THR A 8 0.16 7.45 5.52
C THR A 8 -1.06 6.53 5.64
N HIS A 9 -1.99 6.79 6.54
CA HIS A 9 -3.23 6.01 6.63
C HIS A 9 -4.45 6.89 6.83
N ARG A 10 -5.60 6.40 6.37
CA ARG A 10 -6.92 6.98 6.63
C ARG A 10 -7.69 6.06 7.57
N THR A 11 -8.16 6.66 8.65
CA THR A 11 -8.96 5.98 9.67
C THR A 11 -10.44 6.23 9.39
N VAL A 12 -11.26 5.18 9.37
CA VAL A 12 -12.72 5.27 9.27
C VAL A 12 -13.32 4.61 10.50
N LYS A 13 -14.11 5.37 11.28
CA LYS A 13 -14.70 4.91 12.55
C LYS A 13 -13.68 4.36 13.57
N GLY A 14 -12.48 4.92 13.61
CA GLY A 14 -11.42 4.49 14.54
C GLY A 14 -10.51 3.39 13.99
N GLU A 15 -10.88 2.73 12.89
CA GLU A 15 -10.10 1.65 12.28
C GLU A 15 -9.32 2.12 11.04
N PRO A 16 -8.06 1.69 10.84
CA PRO A 16 -7.26 2.07 9.68
C PRO A 16 -7.78 1.37 8.41
N ALA A 17 -8.69 2.05 7.71
CA ALA A 17 -9.41 1.52 6.56
C ALA A 17 -8.61 1.60 5.26
N GLU A 18 -7.75 2.61 5.10
CA GLU A 18 -6.84 2.73 3.96
C GLU A 18 -5.44 3.11 4.41
N GLN A 19 -4.41 2.62 3.72
CA GLN A 19 -3.01 2.94 3.95
C GLN A 19 -2.32 3.18 2.61
N TRP A 20 -1.40 4.12 2.57
CA TRP A 20 -0.56 4.45 1.43
C TRP A 20 0.90 4.40 1.86
N GLN A 21 1.72 3.75 1.05
CA GLN A 21 3.15 3.60 1.23
C GLN A 21 3.86 4.34 0.11
N TYR A 22 4.83 5.16 0.48
CA TYR A 22 5.64 5.92 -0.46
C TYR A 22 7.10 5.53 -0.32
N ASP A 23 7.80 5.39 -1.44
CA ASP A 23 9.26 5.26 -1.41
C ASP A 23 9.96 6.59 -1.07
N GLU A 24 11.29 6.57 -1.05
CA GLU A 24 12.10 7.77 -0.77
C GLU A 24 11.99 8.87 -1.82
N ARG A 25 11.56 8.52 -3.04
CA ARG A 25 11.34 9.46 -4.14
C ARG A 25 9.95 10.09 -4.04
N GLY A 26 9.13 9.65 -3.09
CA GLY A 26 7.75 10.09 -2.90
C GLY A 26 6.77 9.39 -3.84
N TRP A 27 7.17 8.29 -4.50
CA TRP A 27 6.27 7.52 -5.36
C TRP A 27 5.44 6.55 -4.54
N LEU A 28 4.16 6.45 -4.87
CA LEU A 28 3.22 5.56 -4.21
C LEU A 28 3.51 4.10 -4.57
N THR A 29 4.17 3.36 -3.68
CA THR A 29 4.56 1.97 -3.92
C THR A 29 3.60 0.95 -3.34
N GLY A 30 2.67 1.37 -2.48
CA GLY A 30 1.67 0.46 -1.92
C GLY A 30 0.41 1.17 -1.47
N ILE A 31 -0.73 0.50 -1.64
CA ILE A 31 -2.02 0.90 -1.06
C ILE A 31 -2.61 -0.32 -0.38
N SER A 32 -3.08 -0.20 0.86
CA SER A 32 -3.88 -1.24 1.50
C SER A 32 -5.26 -0.68 1.82
N HIS A 33 -6.33 -1.40 1.51
CA HIS A 33 -7.69 -1.03 1.91
C HIS A 33 -8.51 -2.24 2.36
N LEU A 34 -9.54 -2.00 3.17
CA LEU A 34 -10.52 -3.02 3.54
C LEU A 34 -11.64 -3.06 2.49
N SER A 35 -11.82 -4.20 1.83
CA SER A 35 -12.91 -4.49 0.90
C SER A 35 -13.69 -5.70 1.42
N GLU A 36 -14.97 -5.53 1.73
CA GLU A 36 -15.85 -6.62 2.20
C GLU A 36 -15.27 -7.44 3.37
N GLY A 37 -14.56 -6.78 4.29
CA GLY A 37 -13.90 -7.44 5.43
C GLY A 37 -12.54 -8.07 5.11
N HIS A 38 -12.12 -8.10 3.85
CA HIS A 38 -10.81 -8.55 3.42
C HIS A 38 -9.85 -7.37 3.28
N ARG A 39 -8.61 -7.53 3.74
CA ARG A 39 -7.59 -6.52 3.54
C ARG A 39 -6.91 -6.77 2.20
N VAL A 40 -7.10 -5.87 1.25
CA VAL A 40 -6.44 -5.91 -0.05
C VAL A 40 -5.26 -4.96 -0.02
N THR A 41 -4.08 -5.44 -0.44
CA THR A 41 -2.89 -4.62 -0.64
C THR A 41 -2.48 -4.65 -2.10
N VAL A 42 -2.31 -3.49 -2.71
CA VAL A 42 -1.79 -3.33 -4.07
C VAL A 42 -0.38 -2.76 -3.95
N HIS A 43 0.56 -3.34 -4.68
CA HIS A 43 1.94 -2.87 -4.78
C HIS A 43 2.24 -2.40 -6.20
N TYR A 44 2.93 -1.27 -6.30
CA TYR A 44 3.35 -0.68 -7.57
C TYR A 44 4.86 -0.71 -7.70
N GLY A 45 5.35 -1.19 -8.84
CA GLY A 45 6.75 -1.14 -9.23
C GLY A 45 6.97 0.00 -10.22
N TYR A 46 8.07 0.74 -10.06
CA TYR A 46 8.45 1.83 -10.95
C TYR A 46 9.87 1.62 -11.49
N ASP A 47 10.13 2.08 -12.71
CA ASP A 47 11.50 2.25 -13.21
C ASP A 47 12.16 3.51 -12.63
N GLU A 48 13.44 3.74 -12.92
CA GLU A 48 14.20 4.89 -12.42
C GLU A 48 13.66 6.25 -12.88
N LYS A 49 12.79 6.28 -13.90
CA LYS A 49 12.16 7.49 -14.44
C LYS A 49 10.77 7.73 -13.85
N GLY A 50 10.25 6.83 -13.02
CA GLY A 50 8.94 6.94 -12.39
C GLY A 50 7.82 6.38 -13.25
N ARG A 51 8.15 5.55 -14.23
CA ARG A 51 7.13 4.87 -15.06
C ARG A 51 6.71 3.60 -14.35
N LEU A 52 5.40 3.36 -14.30
CA LEU A 52 4.85 2.13 -13.75
C LEU A 52 5.31 0.95 -14.59
N THR A 53 5.98 -0.02 -13.96
CA THR A 53 6.48 -1.25 -14.60
C THR A 53 5.71 -2.49 -14.18
N GLY A 54 4.97 -2.41 -13.07
CA GLY A 54 4.15 -3.52 -12.62
C GLY A 54 3.20 -3.15 -11.50
N GLU A 55 2.12 -3.92 -11.41
CA GLU A 55 1.14 -3.88 -10.33
C GLU A 55 1.00 -5.31 -9.77
N ARG A 56 1.01 -5.45 -8.44
CA ARG A 56 0.75 -6.72 -7.76
C ARG A 56 -0.27 -6.53 -6.65
N GLN A 57 -1.44 -7.13 -6.82
CA GLN A 57 -2.46 -7.19 -5.77
C GLN A 57 -2.25 -8.43 -4.90
N THR A 58 -2.49 -8.28 -3.60
CA THR A 58 -2.45 -9.33 -2.59
C THR A 58 -3.68 -9.19 -1.71
N VAL A 59 -4.52 -10.22 -1.67
CA VAL A 59 -5.68 -10.28 -0.78
C VAL A 59 -5.28 -11.02 0.48
N HIS A 60 -5.33 -10.34 1.61
CA HIS A 60 -5.18 -10.94 2.93
C HIS A 60 -6.57 -11.40 3.39
N HIS A 61 -6.75 -12.72 3.38
CA HIS A 61 -7.89 -13.34 4.04
C HIS A 61 -7.60 -13.39 5.55
N PRO A 62 -8.53 -12.99 6.43
CA PRO A 62 -8.46 -13.43 7.81
C PRO A 62 -8.52 -14.96 7.78
N GLU A 63 -7.47 -15.61 8.25
CA GLU A 63 -7.44 -17.07 8.41
C GLU A 63 -8.61 -17.47 9.32
N THR A 64 -9.38 -18.48 8.91
CA THR A 64 -10.44 -19.11 9.71
C THR A 64 -9.89 -19.74 10.97
#